data_AF-A0A0C2MQA0-F1
#
_entry.id   AF-A0A0C2MQA0-F1
#
_cell.length_a   1.000
_cell.length_b   1.000
_cell.length_c   1.000
_cell.angle_alpha   90.00
_cell.angle_beta   90.00
_cell.angle_gamma   90.00
#
_symmetry.space_group_name_H-M   'P 1'
#
loop_
_entity.id
_entity.type
_entity.pdbx_description
1 polymer ?
#
loop_
_entity_poly.entity_id
_entity_poly.type
_entity_poly.pdbx_seq_one_letter_code
_entity_poly.pdbx_strand_id
1 'polypeptide(L)'
;MSRSYSEELKFIERIDSHSFRIKKGFVKNMNVEGRFYVNKKLEELSMAELKNFSEHSGGGTFLPAVKQIANVASLPGIVGNSIGLPDIHSGYGFAIGNMAAFDMDNPLAVVSPGGVGFDINCGISLLRTNLSFKDVQPHKDQLAQKIFDYIPVGVGSKGIIPVSTE
;
A
#
# COMPACT_ATOMS: atom_id res chain seq x y z
N MET A 1 2.95 -25.08 10.58
CA MET A 1 1.47 -25.17 10.66
C MET A 1 0.91 -23.78 10.51
N SER A 2 -0.15 -23.61 9.71
CA SER A 2 -0.87 -22.34 9.63
C SER A 2 -1.63 -22.10 10.94
N ARG A 3 -1.57 -20.89 11.49
CA ARG A 3 -2.35 -20.52 12.68
C ARG A 3 -3.80 -20.25 12.27
N SER A 4 -4.72 -20.65 13.13
CA SER A 4 -6.12 -20.25 13.06
C SER A 4 -6.29 -18.74 13.26
N TYR A 5 -7.42 -18.18 12.84
CA TYR A 5 -7.69 -16.76 12.98
C TYR A 5 -7.63 -16.28 14.44
N SER A 6 -8.14 -17.08 15.38
CA SER A 6 -8.09 -16.76 16.82
C SER A 6 -6.66 -16.75 17.38
N GLU A 7 -5.75 -17.57 16.83
CA GLU A 7 -4.33 -17.55 17.19
C GLU A 7 -3.60 -16.35 16.58
N GLU A 8 -3.94 -15.96 15.35
CA GLU A 8 -3.44 -14.74 14.71
C GLU A 8 -3.81 -13.49 15.54
N LEU A 9 -5.06 -13.39 15.99
CA LEU A 9 -5.55 -12.26 16.79
C LEU A 9 -4.80 -12.06 18.12
N LYS A 10 -4.15 -13.08 18.69
CA LYS A 10 -3.35 -12.94 19.92
C LYS A 10 -2.17 -12.00 19.77
N PHE A 11 -1.72 -11.75 18.53
CA PHE A 11 -0.63 -10.85 18.21
C PHE A 11 -1.11 -9.47 17.75
N ILE A 12 -2.41 -9.28 17.55
CA ILE A 12 -2.98 -8.02 17.08
C ILE A 12 -3.65 -7.33 18.25
N GLU A 13 -3.15 -6.15 18.60
CA GLU A 13 -3.65 -5.37 19.74
C GLU A 13 -4.13 -4.01 19.27
N ARG A 14 -5.38 -3.65 19.59
CA ARG A 14 -5.86 -2.28 19.40
C ARG A 14 -5.16 -1.36 20.39
N ILE A 15 -4.53 -0.30 19.89
CA ILE A 15 -3.90 0.72 20.73
C ILE A 15 -4.90 1.84 21.04
N ASP A 16 -5.63 2.31 20.02
CA ASP A 16 -6.62 3.37 20.14
C ASP A 16 -7.77 3.17 19.12
N SER A 17 -8.62 4.19 18.96
CA SER A 17 -9.79 4.14 18.06
C SER A 17 -9.45 3.99 16.58
N HIS A 18 -8.20 4.27 16.19
CA HIS A 18 -7.74 4.30 14.81
C HIS A 18 -6.44 3.53 14.57
N SER A 19 -5.86 2.87 15.58
CA SER A 19 -4.55 2.23 15.41
C SER A 19 -4.44 0.87 16.11
N PHE A 20 -3.66 0.01 15.47
CA PHE A 20 -3.39 -1.36 15.89
C PHE A 20 -1.89 -1.64 15.88
N ARG A 21 -1.47 -2.50 16.79
CA ARG A 21 -0.14 -3.07 16.89
C ARG A 21 -0.15 -4.51 16.40
N ILE A 22 0.84 -4.89 15.62
CA ILE A 22 1.17 -6.28 15.29
C ILE A 22 2.43 -6.65 16.08
N LYS A 23 2.25 -7.45 17.11
CA LYS A 23 3.32 -7.87 18.02
C LYS A 23 4.35 -8.72 17.28
N LYS A 24 5.61 -8.62 17.71
CA LYS A 24 6.67 -9.54 17.28
C LYS A 24 6.25 -10.99 17.52
N GLY A 25 6.63 -11.88 16.59
CA GLY A 25 6.20 -13.27 16.59
C GLY A 25 4.90 -13.51 15.82
N PHE A 26 4.22 -12.46 15.35
CA PHE A 26 3.19 -12.64 14.33
C PHE A 26 3.81 -13.28 13.07
N VAL A 27 4.93 -12.78 12.58
CA VAL A 27 5.76 -13.52 11.62
C VAL A 27 7.08 -13.89 12.30
N LYS A 28 7.67 -15.01 11.90
CA LYS A 28 8.98 -15.42 12.41
C LYS A 28 10.03 -14.36 12.03
N ASN A 29 10.98 -14.07 12.94
CA ASN A 29 12.09 -13.14 12.72
C ASN A 29 11.71 -11.65 12.54
N MET A 30 10.57 -11.20 13.07
CA MET A 30 10.27 -9.76 13.10
C MET A 30 11.33 -8.97 13.88
N ASN A 31 12.03 -8.05 13.20
CA ASN A 31 13.02 -7.14 13.76
C ASN A 31 12.36 -5.98 14.52
N VAL A 32 11.20 -5.53 14.04
CA VAL A 32 10.36 -4.48 14.66
C VAL A 32 8.90 -4.95 14.79
N GLU A 33 8.07 -4.21 15.52
CA GLU A 33 6.62 -4.43 15.52
C GLU A 33 5.98 -3.83 14.26
N GLY A 34 4.83 -4.36 13.85
CA GLY A 34 3.98 -3.72 12.85
C GLY A 34 3.00 -2.74 13.49
N ARG A 35 2.56 -1.74 12.73
CA ARG A 35 1.45 -0.85 13.06
C ARG A 35 0.56 -0.69 11.84
N PHE A 36 -0.74 -0.52 12.05
CA PHE A 36 -1.62 -0.08 10.98
C PHE A 36 -2.72 0.82 11.52
N TYR A 37 -3.19 1.72 10.68
CA TYR A 37 -4.09 2.79 11.07
C TYR A 37 -5.42 2.65 10.34
N VAL A 38 -6.48 2.25 11.02
CA VAL A 38 -7.80 2.04 10.42
C VAL A 38 -8.90 2.47 11.38
N ASN A 39 -9.93 3.12 10.88
CA ASN A 39 -11.17 3.32 11.65
C ASN A 39 -11.98 2.01 11.71
N LYS A 40 -13.08 2.01 12.47
CA LYS A 40 -13.95 0.83 12.63
C LYS A 40 -14.42 0.21 11.30
N LYS A 41 -14.73 1.02 10.29
CA LYS A 41 -15.21 0.52 8.98
C LYS A 41 -14.09 -0.17 8.20
N LEU A 42 -12.90 0.41 8.20
CA LEU A 42 -11.74 -0.12 7.48
C LEU A 42 -11.11 -1.33 8.19
N GLU A 43 -11.24 -1.37 9.51
CA GLU A 43 -10.86 -2.53 10.33
C GLU A 43 -11.61 -3.78 9.91
N GLU A 44 -12.93 -3.70 9.72
CA GLU A 44 -13.74 -4.85 9.31
C GLU A 44 -13.21 -5.47 8.01
N LEU A 45 -12.79 -4.63 7.04
CA LEU A 45 -12.21 -5.08 5.78
C LEU A 45 -10.83 -5.73 5.97
N SER A 46 -9.95 -5.06 6.72
CA SER A 46 -8.58 -5.54 6.98
C SER A 46 -8.58 -6.88 7.73
N MET A 47 -9.47 -7.03 8.72
CA MET A 47 -9.60 -8.24 9.51
C MET A 47 -10.30 -9.36 8.75
N ALA A 48 -11.28 -9.03 7.88
CA ALA A 48 -11.92 -10.02 7.01
C ALA A 48 -10.91 -10.68 6.06
N GLU A 49 -9.98 -9.91 5.50
CA GLU A 49 -8.89 -10.45 4.67
C GLU A 49 -8.03 -11.47 5.43
N LEU A 50 -7.61 -11.13 6.66
CA LEU A 50 -6.85 -12.03 7.53
C LEU A 50 -7.65 -13.28 7.90
N LYS A 51 -8.93 -13.12 8.27
CA LYS A 51 -9.83 -14.22 8.62
C LYS A 51 -10.00 -15.18 7.45
N ASN A 52 -10.31 -14.67 6.26
CA ASN A 52 -10.49 -15.46 5.05
C ASN A 52 -9.25 -16.31 4.75
N PHE A 53 -8.06 -15.72 4.86
CA PHE A 53 -6.80 -16.44 4.67
C PHE A 53 -6.58 -17.55 5.69
N SER A 54 -6.85 -17.28 6.97
CA SER A 54 -6.68 -18.26 8.06
C SER A 54 -7.65 -19.43 7.98
N GLU A 55 -8.90 -19.20 7.54
CA GLU A 55 -9.92 -20.24 7.44
C GLU A 55 -9.75 -21.14 6.20
N HIS A 56 -9.23 -20.59 5.10
CA HIS A 56 -9.04 -21.33 3.84
C HIS A 56 -7.62 -21.88 3.65
N SER A 57 -6.82 -21.97 4.72
CA SER A 57 -5.44 -22.47 4.69
C SER A 57 -4.57 -21.87 3.57
N GLY A 58 -4.76 -20.58 3.26
CA GLY A 58 -4.03 -19.90 2.19
C GLY A 58 -4.55 -20.12 0.76
N GLY A 59 -5.81 -20.55 0.58
CA GLY A 59 -6.46 -20.74 -0.73
C GLY A 59 -6.73 -19.46 -1.55
N GLY A 60 -5.99 -18.37 -1.30
CA GLY A 60 -6.09 -17.09 -2.04
C GLY A 60 -4.76 -16.72 -2.69
N THR A 61 -4.81 -15.89 -3.74
CA THR A 61 -3.64 -15.55 -4.57
C THR A 61 -2.59 -14.69 -3.83
N PHE A 62 -3.02 -13.87 -2.86
CA PHE A 62 -2.13 -12.96 -2.12
C PHE A 62 -2.23 -13.16 -0.60
N LEU A 63 -1.13 -12.86 0.09
CA LEU A 63 -1.11 -12.81 1.56
C LEU A 63 -1.86 -11.57 2.05
N PRO A 64 -2.67 -11.67 3.13
CA PRO A 64 -3.33 -10.53 3.72
C PRO A 64 -2.37 -9.39 4.04
N ALA A 65 -2.83 -8.16 3.88
CA ALA A 65 -2.04 -6.96 4.09
C ALA A 65 -1.44 -6.90 5.50
N VAL A 66 -2.19 -7.33 6.53
CA VAL A 66 -1.72 -7.43 7.92
C VAL A 66 -0.52 -8.39 8.05
N LYS A 67 -0.52 -9.51 7.32
CA LYS A 67 0.65 -10.42 7.26
C LYS A 67 1.79 -9.82 6.47
N GLN A 68 1.51 -9.09 5.39
CA GLN A 68 2.55 -8.41 4.60
C GLN A 68 3.27 -7.33 5.43
N ILE A 69 2.56 -6.52 6.22
CA ILE A 69 3.17 -5.57 7.17
C ILE A 69 4.17 -6.28 8.09
N ALA A 70 3.79 -7.44 8.63
CA ALA A 70 4.66 -8.20 9.52
C ALA A 70 5.84 -8.89 8.82
N ASN A 71 5.67 -9.33 7.57
CA ASN A 71 6.76 -9.81 6.73
C ASN A 71 7.78 -8.68 6.51
N VAL A 72 7.32 -7.48 6.17
CA VAL A 72 8.18 -6.30 6.04
C VAL A 72 8.90 -5.99 7.36
N ALA A 73 8.22 -6.15 8.49
CA ALA A 73 8.82 -5.98 9.82
C ALA A 73 9.96 -6.98 10.14
N SER A 74 10.13 -8.04 9.35
CA SER A 74 11.23 -9.01 9.46
C SER A 74 12.45 -8.70 8.58
N LEU A 75 12.38 -7.66 7.75
CA LEU A 75 13.49 -7.32 6.85
C LEU A 75 14.66 -6.71 7.64
N PRO A 76 15.92 -7.05 7.31
CA PRO A 76 17.07 -6.51 8.00
C PRO A 76 17.22 -5.00 7.78
N GLY A 77 17.71 -4.30 8.79
CA GLY A 77 17.90 -2.85 8.76
C GLY A 77 16.63 -2.02 8.92
N ILE A 78 15.43 -2.63 9.01
CA ILE A 78 14.20 -1.86 9.25
C ILE A 78 14.25 -1.14 10.61
N VAL A 79 13.81 0.10 10.65
CA VAL A 79 13.78 0.94 11.87
C VAL A 79 12.34 1.31 12.27
N GLY A 80 12.13 1.49 13.57
CA GLY A 80 10.84 1.91 14.12
C GLY A 80 9.77 0.82 14.00
N ASN A 81 8.91 0.93 12.99
CA ASN A 81 7.79 0.01 12.74
C ASN A 81 7.59 -0.20 11.23
N SER A 82 7.06 -1.36 10.84
CA SER A 82 6.41 -1.50 9.54
C SER A 82 4.98 -0.96 9.65
N ILE A 83 4.62 0.03 8.84
CA ILE A 83 3.38 0.81 9.00
C ILE A 83 2.44 0.58 7.83
N GLY A 84 1.19 0.19 8.09
CA GLY A 84 0.10 0.22 7.11
C GLY A 84 -0.76 1.48 7.26
N LEU A 85 -0.92 2.23 6.17
CA LEU A 85 -1.80 3.40 6.09
C LEU A 85 -3.28 2.99 6.01
N PRO A 86 -4.25 3.92 6.15
CA PRO A 86 -5.68 3.56 6.19
C PRO A 86 -6.27 2.89 4.97
N ASP A 87 -5.63 3.00 3.82
CA ASP A 87 -5.99 2.36 2.56
C ASP A 87 -5.23 1.03 2.31
N ILE A 88 -4.60 0.48 3.35
CA ILE A 88 -3.79 -0.74 3.26
C ILE A 88 -4.57 -1.92 2.66
N HIS A 89 -3.98 -2.60 1.68
CA HIS A 89 -4.51 -3.84 1.11
C HIS A 89 -3.39 -4.69 0.51
N SER A 90 -3.71 -5.97 0.22
CA SER A 90 -2.76 -6.93 -0.35
C SER A 90 -2.01 -6.35 -1.57
N GLY A 91 -0.67 -6.41 -1.51
CA GLY A 91 0.23 -6.05 -2.60
C GLY A 91 1.20 -7.17 -2.96
N TYR A 92 2.34 -6.82 -3.56
CA TYR A 92 3.38 -7.77 -3.97
C TYR A 92 4.59 -7.71 -3.02
N GLY A 93 4.62 -8.62 -2.04
CA GLY A 93 5.63 -8.65 -0.99
C GLY A 93 5.34 -7.64 0.12
N PHE A 94 5.34 -6.34 -0.22
CA PHE A 94 4.79 -5.28 0.61
C PHE A 94 3.30 -5.10 0.29
N ALA A 95 2.52 -4.68 1.27
CA ALA A 95 1.14 -4.24 1.04
C ALA A 95 1.13 -2.86 0.37
N ILE A 96 0.12 -2.58 -0.45
CA ILE A 96 -0.10 -1.23 -0.96
C ILE A 96 -0.54 -0.36 0.23
N GLY A 97 0.06 0.82 0.37
CA GLY A 97 -0.09 1.66 1.57
C GLY A 97 0.83 1.26 2.73
N ASN A 98 1.78 0.34 2.54
CA ASN A 98 2.79 0.00 3.55
C ASN A 98 4.01 0.92 3.45
N MET A 99 4.38 1.55 4.57
CA MET A 99 5.58 2.34 4.75
C MET A 99 6.58 1.59 5.64
N ALA A 100 7.85 1.58 5.25
CA ALA A 100 8.96 1.09 6.06
C ALA A 100 10.20 1.94 5.80
N ALA A 101 10.96 2.24 6.85
CA ALA A 101 12.24 2.92 6.77
C ALA A 101 13.36 1.93 7.12
N PHE A 102 14.49 2.04 6.43
CA PHE A 102 15.66 1.19 6.62
C PHE A 102 16.89 2.05 6.93
N ASP A 103 17.69 1.61 7.89
CA ASP A 103 18.93 2.27 8.30
C ASP A 103 20.03 2.05 7.26
N MET A 104 20.47 3.13 6.61
CA MET A 104 21.51 3.08 5.57
C MET A 104 22.90 2.77 6.11
N ASP A 105 23.14 2.97 7.41
CA ASP A 105 24.43 2.65 8.05
C ASP A 105 24.51 1.15 8.41
N ASN A 106 23.39 0.43 8.39
CA ASN A 106 23.36 -1.01 8.63
C ASN A 106 23.77 -1.78 7.34
N PRO A 107 24.88 -2.53 7.34
CA PRO A 107 25.36 -3.23 6.15
C PRO A 107 24.44 -4.37 5.67
N LEU A 108 23.47 -4.78 6.48
CA LEU A 108 22.46 -5.77 6.12
C LEU A 108 21.17 -5.14 5.59
N ALA A 109 21.03 -3.80 5.63
CA ALA A 109 19.83 -3.13 5.16
C ALA A 109 19.55 -3.43 3.68
N VAL A 110 18.26 -3.47 3.36
CA VAL A 110 17.80 -3.90 2.05
C VAL A 110 17.01 -2.81 1.34
N VAL A 111 17.08 -2.83 0.02
CA VAL A 111 16.12 -2.15 -0.86
C VAL A 111 15.30 -3.23 -1.56
N SER A 112 13.98 -3.21 -1.38
CA SER A 112 13.07 -4.16 -2.01
C SER A 112 12.26 -3.46 -3.10
N PRO A 113 12.38 -3.83 -4.39
CA PRO A 113 11.54 -3.29 -5.45
C PRO A 113 10.04 -3.45 -5.18
N GLY A 114 9.65 -4.55 -4.52
CA GLY A 114 8.25 -4.78 -4.11
C GLY A 114 7.73 -3.75 -3.09
N GLY A 115 8.62 -3.09 -2.35
CA GLY A 115 8.27 -1.97 -1.46
C GLY A 115 8.13 -0.62 -2.15
N VAL A 116 8.57 -0.50 -3.41
CA VAL A 116 8.38 0.70 -4.26
C VAL A 116 7.15 0.52 -5.15
N GLY A 117 6.99 -0.66 -5.74
CA GLY A 117 5.90 -0.98 -6.68
C GLY A 117 6.38 -1.05 -8.13
N PHE A 118 5.53 -1.64 -8.98
CA PHE A 118 5.83 -1.83 -10.41
C PHE A 118 5.82 -0.50 -11.19
N ASP A 119 4.84 0.36 -10.91
CA ASP A 119 4.71 1.68 -11.51
C ASP A 119 5.49 2.70 -10.67
N ILE A 120 6.80 2.74 -10.88
CA ILE A 120 7.73 3.58 -10.13
C ILE A 120 7.37 5.04 -10.36
N ASN A 121 7.20 5.78 -9.26
CA ASN A 121 6.79 7.19 -9.27
C ASN A 121 5.36 7.41 -9.81
N CYS A 122 4.48 6.42 -9.70
CA CYS A 122 3.05 6.65 -9.78
C CYS A 122 2.66 7.72 -8.76
N GLY A 123 1.98 8.77 -9.21
CA GLY A 123 1.77 9.95 -8.39
C GLY A 123 0.78 10.92 -9.00
N ILE A 124 0.54 12.01 -8.26
CA ILE A 124 -0.45 13.02 -8.61
C ILE A 124 0.28 14.35 -8.77
N SER A 125 -0.06 15.08 -9.85
CA SER A 125 0.31 16.48 -10.03
C SER A 125 -0.95 17.33 -9.95
N LEU A 126 -0.89 18.44 -9.23
CA LEU A 126 -1.99 19.39 -9.08
C LEU A 126 -1.59 20.73 -9.69
N LEU A 127 -2.34 21.17 -10.70
CA LEU A 127 -2.20 22.49 -11.31
C LEU A 127 -3.36 23.38 -10.89
N ARG A 128 -3.04 24.56 -10.36
CA ARG A 128 -4.02 25.59 -10.01
C ARG A 128 -4.09 26.64 -11.11
N THR A 129 -5.30 27.06 -11.46
CA THR A 129 -5.54 28.23 -12.33
C THR A 129 -6.16 29.38 -11.52
N ASN A 130 -6.32 30.54 -12.15
CA ASN A 130 -7.06 31.66 -11.58
C ASN A 130 -8.57 31.61 -11.91
N LEU A 131 -9.06 30.52 -12.50
CA LEU A 131 -10.46 30.34 -12.85
C LEU A 131 -11.25 29.82 -11.65
N SER A 132 -12.50 30.25 -11.54
CA SER A 132 -13.47 29.74 -10.59
C SER A 132 -14.37 28.67 -11.23
N PHE A 133 -15.18 28.01 -10.41
CA PHE A 133 -16.19 27.07 -10.91
C PHE A 133 -17.15 27.71 -11.92
N LYS A 134 -17.53 28.98 -11.75
CA LYS A 134 -18.45 29.67 -12.65
C LYS A 134 -17.87 29.89 -14.05
N ASP A 135 -16.55 30.01 -14.15
CA ASP A 135 -15.85 30.19 -15.42
C ASP A 135 -15.73 28.86 -16.18
N VAL A 136 -15.63 27.74 -15.46
CA VAL A 136 -15.43 26.40 -16.06
C VAL A 136 -16.74 25.70 -16.35
N GLN A 137 -17.75 25.82 -15.49
CA GLN A 137 -19.00 25.06 -15.57
C GLN A 137 -19.71 25.15 -16.93
N PRO A 138 -19.79 26.32 -17.61
CA PRO A 138 -20.41 26.42 -18.93
C PRO A 138 -19.64 25.68 -20.03
N HIS A 139 -18.34 25.44 -19.84
CA HIS A 139 -17.43 24.87 -20.84
C HIS A 139 -16.91 23.47 -20.47
N LYS A 140 -17.43 22.86 -19.40
CA LYS A 140 -16.89 21.61 -18.81
C LYS A 140 -16.73 20.47 -19.83
N ASP A 141 -17.71 20.29 -20.72
CA ASP A 141 -17.73 19.16 -21.66
C ASP A 141 -16.73 19.41 -22.80
N GLN A 142 -16.66 20.65 -23.30
CA GLN A 142 -15.67 21.06 -24.29
C GLN A 142 -14.25 20.96 -23.74
N LEU A 143 -14.04 21.39 -22.50
CA LEU A 143 -12.75 21.31 -21.83
C LEU A 143 -12.32 19.85 -21.63
N ALA A 144 -13.21 18.98 -21.14
CA ALA A 144 -12.93 17.56 -20.95
C ALA A 144 -12.56 16.88 -22.29
N GLN A 145 -13.31 17.16 -23.36
CA GLN A 145 -12.99 16.64 -24.69
C GLN A 145 -11.62 17.12 -25.17
N LYS A 146 -11.30 18.41 -25.00
CA LYS A 146 -9.99 18.94 -25.39
C LYS A 146 -8.84 18.31 -24.60
N ILE A 147 -9.02 18.07 -23.30
CA ILE A 147 -8.01 17.37 -22.49
C ILE A 147 -7.80 15.95 -23.04
N PHE A 148 -8.87 15.22 -23.36
CA PHE A 148 -8.77 13.89 -23.95
C PHE A 148 -8.08 13.89 -25.33
N ASP A 149 -8.40 14.87 -26.18
CA ASP A 149 -7.79 15.00 -27.51
C ASP A 149 -6.26 15.24 -27.42
N TYR A 150 -5.80 15.99 -26.40
CA TYR A 150 -4.40 16.39 -26.24
C TYR A 150 -3.57 15.47 -25.34
N ILE A 151 -4.18 14.71 -24.44
CA ILE A 151 -3.49 13.78 -23.54
C ILE A 151 -3.69 12.36 -24.08
N PRO A 152 -2.66 11.74 -24.68
CA PRO A 152 -2.76 10.36 -25.14
C PRO A 152 -3.03 9.43 -23.94
N VAL A 153 -4.09 8.63 -24.03
CA VAL A 153 -4.47 7.64 -23.01
C VAL A 153 -4.66 6.26 -23.64
N GLY A 154 -4.57 5.21 -22.81
CA GLY A 154 -4.80 3.82 -23.22
C GLY A 154 -3.52 2.98 -23.35
N VAL A 155 -3.65 1.68 -23.08
CA VAL A 155 -2.53 0.72 -23.17
C VAL A 155 -2.01 0.68 -24.60
N GLY A 156 -0.71 0.86 -24.78
CA GLY A 156 -0.05 0.87 -26.10
C GLY A 156 -0.12 2.20 -26.85
N SER A 157 -0.82 3.21 -26.29
CA SER A 157 -0.74 4.59 -26.79
C SER A 157 0.67 5.15 -26.58
N LYS A 158 1.13 5.99 -27.51
CA LYS A 158 2.47 6.60 -27.49
C LYS A 158 2.36 8.10 -27.26
N GLY A 159 3.38 8.67 -26.61
CA GLY A 159 3.51 10.11 -26.49
C GLY A 159 3.67 10.78 -27.86
N ILE A 160 3.26 12.05 -27.93
CA ILE A 160 3.38 12.87 -29.16
C ILE A 160 4.85 13.10 -29.52
N ILE A 161 5.73 13.14 -28.51
CA ILE A 161 7.17 13.28 -28.68
C ILE A 161 7.75 11.91 -29.04
N PRO A 162 8.40 11.74 -30.22
CA PRO A 162 9.10 10.51 -30.56
C PRO A 162 10.24 10.29 -29.58
N VAL A 163 10.30 9.09 -29.00
CA VAL A 163 11.43 8.68 -28.15
C VAL A 163 12.22 7.65 -28.95
N SER A 164 13.46 7.98 -29.32
CA SER A 164 14.37 7.04 -29.98
C SER A 164 14.88 6.03 -28.96
N THR A 165 14.77 4.75 -29.29
CA THR A 165 15.47 3.68 -28.58
C THR A 165 16.82 3.49 -29.26
N GLU A 166 17.85 4.17 -28.77
CA GLU A 166 19.23 3.69 -28.97
C GLU A 166 19.50 2.48 -28.07
#